data_AF-A0A820FZA4-F1
#
_entry.id   AF-A0A820FZA4-F1
#
_cell.length_a   1.000
_cell.length_b   1.000
_cell.length_c   1.000
_cell.angle_alpha   90.00
_cell.angle_beta   90.00
_cell.angle_gamma   90.00
#
_symmetry.space_group_name_H-M   'P 1'
#
loop_
_entity.id
_entity.type
_entity.pdbx_description
1 polymer ?
#
loop_
_entity_poly.entity_id
_entity_poly.type
_entity_poly.pdbx_seq_one_letter_code
_entity_poly.pdbx_strand_id
1 'polypeptide(L)'
;MLNKIWLECRFKDPEGTIIPKPDECELNLTDPSGNIDRHILNRIMGSMFGLILGDALGAHVEFRPHSYLLANPVTDLRGGGTWGLRKGQ
;
A
#
# COMPACT_ATOMS: atom_id res chain seq x y z
N MET A 1 -22.08 -8.43 28.89
CA MET A 1 -21.96 -7.73 27.59
C MET A 1 -20.62 -6.99 27.61
N LEU A 2 -19.58 -7.54 26.97
CA LEU A 2 -18.21 -7.00 27.03
C LEU A 2 -18.11 -5.73 26.17
N ASN A 3 -17.75 -4.62 26.81
CA ASN A 3 -17.58 -3.32 26.17
C ASN A 3 -16.29 -3.35 25.32
N LYS A 4 -16.43 -3.47 23.99
CA LYS A 4 -15.31 -3.66 23.04
C LYS A 4 -14.67 -2.31 22.65
N ILE A 5 -14.18 -1.57 23.64
CA ILE A 5 -13.54 -0.25 23.46
C ILE A 5 -12.35 -0.33 22.47
N TRP A 6 -11.67 -1.47 22.39
CA TRP A 6 -10.56 -1.73 21.47
C TRP A 6 -10.94 -1.78 19.98
N LEU A 7 -12.23 -1.87 19.64
CA LEU A 7 -12.69 -1.75 18.25
C LEU A 7 -12.86 -0.29 17.81
N GLU A 8 -12.83 0.68 18.74
CA GLU A 8 -12.86 2.11 18.45
C GLU A 8 -11.45 2.72 18.45
N CYS A 9 -10.55 2.19 17.62
CA CYS A 9 -9.28 2.88 17.34
C CYS A 9 -9.57 4.22 16.66
N ARG A 10 -9.63 5.29 17.46
CA ARG A 10 -9.69 6.67 16.98
C ARG A 10 -8.27 7.19 16.89
N PHE A 11 -7.77 7.32 15.67
CA PHE A 11 -6.45 7.90 15.43
C PHE A 11 -6.50 9.40 15.77
N LYS A 12 -5.42 9.90 16.36
CA LYS A 12 -5.26 11.34 16.62
C LYS A 12 -4.10 11.88 15.79
N ASP A 13 -4.23 13.08 15.26
CA ASP A 13 -3.12 13.80 14.65
C ASP A 13 -2.10 14.23 15.74
N PRO A 14 -0.90 14.73 15.36
CA PRO A 14 0.09 15.22 16.33
C PRO A 14 -0.43 16.34 17.25
N GLU A 15 -1.45 17.06 16.81
CA GLU A 15 -2.14 18.14 17.54
C GLU A 15 -3.25 17.62 18.49
N GLY A 16 -3.56 16.33 18.45
CA GLY A 16 -4.53 15.66 19.32
C GLY A 16 -5.96 15.62 18.79
N THR A 17 -6.21 16.10 17.57
CA THR A 17 -7.51 16.07 16.88
C THR A 17 -7.85 14.64 16.48
N ILE A 18 -9.11 14.25 16.66
CA ILE A 18 -9.60 12.94 16.21
C ILE A 18 -9.66 12.92 14.69
N ILE A 19 -8.94 11.98 14.07
CA ILE A 19 -8.99 11.73 12.64
C ILE A 19 -10.32 11.00 12.34
N PRO A 20 -11.15 11.52 11.40
CA PRO A 20 -12.41 10.88 11.05
C PRO A 20 -12.17 9.48 10.46
N LYS A 21 -13.17 8.61 10.59
CA LYS A 21 -13.07 7.29 9.97
C LYS A 21 -13.13 7.39 8.43
N PRO A 22 -12.61 6.40 7.68
CA PRO A 22 -12.63 6.45 6.22
C PRO A 22 -14.02 6.72 5.61
N ASP A 23 -15.07 6.07 6.15
CA ASP A 23 -16.46 6.26 5.76
C ASP A 23 -17.00 7.67 6.06
N GLU A 24 -16.53 8.30 7.14
CA GLU A 24 -16.87 9.69 7.49
C GLU A 24 -16.12 10.71 6.62
N CYS A 25 -14.91 10.37 6.18
CA CYS A 25 -14.13 11.16 5.22
C CYS A 25 -14.77 11.14 3.83
N GLU A 26 -15.30 9.99 3.39
CA GLU A 26 -15.93 9.82 2.08
C GLU A 26 -17.12 10.76 1.84
N LEU A 27 -17.92 11.01 2.88
CA LEU A 27 -19.06 11.94 2.81
C LEU A 27 -18.66 13.40 2.54
N ASN A 28 -17.41 13.76 2.84
CA ASN A 28 -16.86 15.10 2.67
C ASN A 28 -15.85 15.18 1.53
N LEU A 29 -15.69 14.11 0.74
CA LEU A 29 -14.89 14.16 -0.48
C LEU A 29 -15.58 15.07 -1.48
N THR A 30 -15.03 16.27 -1.60
CA THR A 30 -15.36 17.19 -2.69
C THR A 30 -14.37 16.95 -3.81
N ASP A 31 -14.84 17.02 -5.06
CA ASP A 31 -13.95 16.98 -6.22
C ASP A 31 -12.93 18.11 -6.06
N PRO A 32 -11.60 17.84 -6.07
CA PRO A 32 -10.61 18.89 -5.95
C PRO A 32 -10.88 19.95 -7.01
N SER A 33 -11.16 21.19 -6.54
CA SER A 33 -11.33 22.36 -7.39
C SER A 33 -10.25 22.39 -8.48
N GLY A 34 -10.65 22.57 -9.74
CA GLY A 34 -9.99 22.09 -10.98
C GLY A 34 -8.52 22.44 -11.28
N ASN A 35 -7.70 22.80 -10.29
CA ASN A 35 -6.27 22.96 -10.41
C ASN A 35 -5.54 21.86 -9.60
N ILE A 36 -5.45 20.67 -10.19
CA ILE A 36 -4.70 19.56 -9.64
C ILE A 36 -3.20 19.87 -9.75
N ASP A 37 -2.51 19.87 -8.61
CA ASP A 37 -1.05 19.91 -8.59
C ASP A 37 -0.50 18.61 -9.19
N ARG A 38 0.12 18.73 -10.38
CA ARG A 38 0.67 17.58 -11.10
C ARG A 38 1.81 16.90 -10.35
N HIS A 39 2.59 17.62 -9.55
CA HIS A 39 3.67 17.02 -8.75
C HIS A 39 3.10 16.16 -7.64
N ILE A 40 2.05 16.64 -6.95
CA ILE A 40 1.37 15.84 -5.91
C ILE A 40 0.70 14.62 -6.54
N LEU A 41 -0.03 14.79 -7.64
CA LEU A 41 -0.67 13.69 -8.35
C LEU A 41 0.33 12.63 -8.79
N ASN A 42 1.47 13.04 -9.36
CA ASN A 42 2.53 12.10 -9.77
C ASN A 42 3.11 11.32 -8.58
N ARG A 43 3.23 11.93 -7.40
CA ARG A 43 3.70 11.23 -6.20
C ARG A 43 2.69 10.21 -5.70
N ILE A 44 1.40 10.54 -5.74
CA ILE A 44 0.31 9.63 -5.36
C ILE A 44 0.24 8.45 -6.33
N MET A 45 0.25 8.72 -7.64
CA MET A 45 0.26 7.63 -8.63
C MET A 45 1.52 6.78 -8.52
N GLY A 46 2.69 7.42 -8.37
CA GLY A 46 3.96 6.74 -8.21
C GLY A 46 4.01 5.85 -6.96
N SER A 47 3.41 6.27 -5.84
CA SER A 47 3.35 5.44 -4.64
C SER A 47 2.45 4.22 -4.81
N MET A 48 1.28 4.39 -5.45
CA MET A 48 0.38 3.26 -5.75
C MET A 48 1.03 2.26 -6.71
N PHE A 49 1.64 2.73 -7.80
CA PHE A 49 2.35 1.86 -8.72
C PHE A 49 3.58 1.21 -8.07
N GLY A 50 4.33 1.96 -7.27
CA GLY A 50 5.48 1.44 -6.53
C GLY A 50 5.11 0.32 -5.57
N LEU A 51 3.98 0.45 -4.86
CA LEU A 51 3.44 -0.60 -4.00
C LEU A 51 3.13 -1.88 -4.79
N ILE A 52 2.36 -1.75 -5.88
CA ILE A 52 1.93 -2.89 -6.69
C ILE A 52 3.14 -3.58 -7.35
N LEU A 53 4.08 -2.81 -7.89
CA LEU A 53 5.29 -3.36 -8.49
C LEU A 53 6.21 -4.01 -7.46
N GLY A 54 6.35 -3.41 -6.28
CA GLY A 54 7.15 -3.96 -5.19
C GLY A 54 6.63 -5.31 -4.71
N ASP A 55 5.31 -5.44 -4.57
CA ASP A 55 4.64 -6.70 -4.22
C ASP A 55 4.89 -7.78 -5.27
N ALA A 56 4.59 -7.50 -6.54
CA ALA A 56 4.78 -8.46 -7.64
C ALA A 56 6.25 -8.90 -7.82
N LEU A 57 7.22 -8.00 -7.58
CA LEU A 57 8.65 -8.35 -7.59
C LEU A 57 9.03 -9.26 -6.41
N GLY A 58 8.48 -8.99 -5.23
CA GLY A 58 8.77 -9.73 -4.00
C GLY A 58 8.12 -11.12 -3.96
N ALA A 59 6.89 -11.25 -4.47
CA ALA A 59 6.09 -12.48 -4.40
C ALA A 59 6.79 -13.69 -5.03
N HIS A 60 7.56 -13.49 -6.10
CA HIS A 60 8.33 -14.55 -6.74
C HIS A 60 9.38 -15.18 -5.81
N VAL A 61 9.96 -14.39 -4.92
CA VAL A 61 11.04 -14.81 -4.01
C VAL A 61 10.59 -14.91 -2.55
N GLU A 62 9.29 -14.84 -2.31
CA GLU A 62 8.72 -14.96 -0.97
C GLU A 62 9.18 -16.28 -0.31
N PHE A 63 9.50 -16.21 0.99
CA PHE A 63 10.03 -17.33 1.79
C PHE A 63 11.36 -17.94 1.33
N ARG A 64 12.12 -17.25 0.45
CA ARG A 64 13.49 -17.64 0.11
C ARG A 64 14.50 -17.07 1.13
N PRO A 65 15.56 -17.82 1.47
CA PRO A 65 16.61 -17.29 2.34
C PRO A 65 17.39 -16.20 1.62
N HIS A 66 17.98 -15.26 2.37
CA HIS A 66 18.76 -14.16 1.80
C HIS A 66 19.92 -14.64 0.89
N SER A 67 20.56 -15.77 1.22
CA SER A 67 21.61 -16.38 0.38
C SER A 67 21.11 -16.75 -1.02
N TYR A 68 19.84 -17.14 -1.17
CA TYR A 68 19.23 -17.41 -2.46
C TYR A 68 19.13 -16.13 -3.31
N LEU A 69 18.77 -15.00 -2.68
CA LEU A 69 18.63 -13.70 -3.36
C LEU A 69 19.98 -13.16 -3.85
N LEU A 70 21.06 -13.39 -3.08
CA LEU A 70 22.41 -13.04 -3.50
C LEU A 70 22.85 -13.80 -4.75
N ALA A 71 22.50 -15.09 -4.85
CA ALA A 71 22.79 -15.92 -6.01
C ALA A 71 21.82 -15.67 -7.18
N ASN A 72 20.59 -15.25 -6.90
CA ASN A 72 19.50 -15.08 -7.87
C ASN A 72 18.83 -13.72 -7.68
N PRO A 73 19.52 -12.61 -8.04
CA PRO A 73 18.97 -11.27 -7.86
C PRO A 73 17.68 -11.09 -8.70
N VAL A 74 16.71 -10.39 -8.11
CA VAL A 74 15.47 -10.00 -8.79
C VAL A 74 15.78 -8.77 -9.64
N THR A 75 15.85 -8.97 -10.96
CA THR A 75 16.20 -7.91 -11.93
C THR A 75 15.05 -7.54 -12.87
N ASP A 76 13.96 -8.31 -12.84
CA ASP A 76 12.77 -8.12 -13.67
C ASP A 76 11.58 -8.83 -12.98
N LEU A 77 10.36 -8.49 -13.39
CA LEU A 77 9.17 -9.23 -13.03
C LEU A 77 9.26 -10.66 -13.57
N ARG A 78 9.04 -11.65 -12.70
CA ARG A 78 9.10 -13.08 -13.03
C ARG A 78 7.87 -13.77 -12.48
N GLY A 79 7.36 -14.76 -13.22
CA GLY A 79 6.33 -15.67 -12.71
C GLY A 79 6.93 -16.78 -11.86
N GLY A 80 6.10 -17.56 -11.16
CA GLY A 80 6.49 -18.66 -10.29
C GLY A 80 6.36 -18.30 -8.82
N GLY A 81 7.39 -18.59 -8.04
CA GLY A 81 7.37 -18.38 -6.59
C GLY A 81 6.48 -19.37 -5.85
N THR A 82 6.24 -19.09 -4.58
CA THR A 82 5.50 -19.96 -3.66
C THR A 82 4.09 -20.26 -4.14
N TRP A 83 3.48 -19.30 -4.83
CA TRP A 83 2.07 -19.35 -5.28
C TRP A 83 1.91 -19.65 -6.76
N GLY A 84 2.99 -19.87 -7.52
CA GLY A 84 2.93 -20.17 -8.95
C GLY A 84 2.34 -19.04 -9.80
N LEU A 85 2.63 -17.78 -9.46
CA LEU A 85 2.05 -16.59 -10.09
C LEU A 85 2.50 -16.41 -11.54
N ARG A 86 1.71 -15.72 -12.37
CA ARG A 86 2.20 -15.26 -13.68
C ARG A 86 3.10 -14.03 -13.51
N LYS A 87 3.87 -13.71 -14.54
CA LYS A 87 4.72 -12.50 -14.55
C LYS A 87 3.84 -11.25 -14.32
N GLY A 88 4.11 -10.52 -13.24
CA GLY A 88 3.40 -9.27 -12.90
C GLY A 88 2.09 -9.46 -12.12
N GLN A 89 1.82 -10.67 -11.61
CA GLN A 89 0.74 -10.94 -10.65
C GLN A 89 1.27 -10.99 -9.23
#